data_AF-A0A4S3ZNA1-F1
#
_entry.id   AF-A0A4S3ZNA1-F1
#
_cell.length_a   1.000
_cell.length_b   1.000
_cell.length_c   1.000
_cell.angle_alpha   90.00
_cell.angle_beta   90.00
_cell.angle_gamma   90.00
#
_symmetry.space_group_name_H-M   'P 1'
#
loop_
_entity.id
_entity.type
_entity.pdbx_description
1 polymer ?
#
loop_
_entity_poly.entity_id
_entity_poly.type
_entity_poly.pdbx_seq_one_letter_code
_entity_poly.pdbx_strand_id
1 'polypeptide(L)'
;MSDTDGLGVENGRAIAARLSVAARKLRFSTSKRSDLYAAVGLRPRLMDRVFKAAFIAATIFLLIVPIIASTLYFGLIASDQFESETRFTVRPSSPALGNDQIGNVAGMPGVELYQDTQIVMNFISSREIIDVLKKRVDFHALFGGPNVDWVARLPSDATEEDLLRHWNRMVSVSVT
;
A
#
# COMPACT_ATOMS: atom_id res chain seq x y z
N MET A 1 56.92 -65.53 2.05
CA MET A 1 56.58 -64.18 2.55
C MET A 1 56.02 -63.32 1.41
N SER A 2 55.05 -63.83 0.62
CA SER A 2 54.45 -63.10 -0.52
C SER A 2 52.93 -63.25 -0.63
N ASP A 3 52.27 -63.89 0.33
CA ASP A 3 50.85 -64.30 0.22
C ASP A 3 49.90 -63.25 0.86
N THR A 4 50.42 -62.35 1.67
CA THR A 4 49.65 -61.29 2.34
C THR A 4 49.41 -60.07 1.44
N ASP A 5 50.27 -59.84 0.44
CA ASP A 5 50.15 -58.71 -0.48
C ASP A 5 49.04 -58.93 -1.53
N GLY A 6 48.83 -60.17 -1.98
CA GLY A 6 47.76 -60.52 -2.92
C GLY A 6 46.35 -60.31 -2.34
N LEU A 7 46.16 -60.75 -1.09
CA LEU A 7 44.88 -60.62 -0.37
C LEU A 7 44.46 -59.16 -0.14
N GLY A 8 45.43 -58.27 0.11
CA GLY A 8 45.15 -56.83 0.27
C GLY A 8 44.71 -56.15 -1.03
N VAL A 9 45.35 -56.51 -2.14
CA VAL A 9 45.05 -55.94 -3.47
C VAL A 9 43.69 -56.42 -3.98
N GLU A 10 43.33 -57.69 -3.76
CA GLU A 10 42.02 -58.23 -4.15
C GLU A 10 40.89 -57.59 -3.34
N ASN A 11 41.06 -57.42 -2.03
CA ASN A 11 40.10 -56.75 -1.17
C ASN A 11 39.92 -55.27 -1.56
N GLY A 12 41.02 -54.57 -1.90
CA GLY A 12 40.97 -53.19 -2.38
C GLY A 12 40.19 -53.05 -3.70
N ARG A 13 40.41 -53.98 -4.65
CA ARG A 13 39.68 -54.02 -5.92
C ARG A 13 38.19 -54.28 -5.72
N ALA A 14 37.84 -55.17 -4.79
CA ALA A 14 36.44 -55.46 -4.46
C ALA A 14 35.73 -54.23 -3.86
N ILE A 15 36.39 -53.48 -2.99
CA ILE A 15 35.87 -52.24 -2.39
C ILE A 15 35.70 -51.15 -3.46
N ALA A 16 36.71 -50.94 -4.31
CA ALA A 16 36.67 -49.97 -5.40
C ALA A 16 35.55 -50.30 -6.42
N ALA A 17 35.36 -51.58 -6.74
CA ALA A 17 34.27 -52.02 -7.60
C ALA A 17 32.90 -51.70 -6.99
N ARG A 18 32.70 -51.97 -5.69
CA ARG A 18 31.45 -51.65 -4.98
C ARG A 18 31.17 -50.14 -4.93
N LEU A 19 32.20 -49.33 -4.65
CA LEU A 19 32.10 -47.86 -4.64
C LEU A 19 31.78 -47.31 -6.02
N SER A 20 32.43 -47.80 -7.08
CA SER A 20 32.17 -47.34 -8.45
C SER A 20 30.76 -47.69 -8.93
N VAL A 21 30.24 -48.86 -8.55
CA VAL A 21 28.85 -49.26 -8.84
C VAL A 21 27.86 -48.41 -8.05
N ALA A 22 28.13 -48.13 -6.77
CA ALA A 22 27.32 -47.24 -5.95
C ALA A 22 27.30 -45.81 -6.53
N ALA A 23 28.45 -45.26 -6.88
CA ALA A 23 28.59 -43.95 -7.51
C ALA A 23 27.88 -43.87 -8.86
N ARG A 24 27.96 -44.94 -9.67
CA ARG A 24 27.24 -45.05 -10.94
C ARG A 24 25.73 -45.05 -10.73
N LYS A 25 25.22 -45.77 -9.73
CA LYS A 25 23.79 -45.78 -9.38
C LYS A 25 23.30 -44.40 -8.92
N LEU A 26 24.12 -43.67 -8.15
CA LEU A 26 23.83 -42.28 -7.75
C LEU A 26 23.81 -41.33 -8.96
N ARG A 27 24.76 -41.49 -9.89
CA ARG A 27 24.83 -40.69 -11.13
C ARG A 27 23.61 -40.90 -12.03
N PHE A 28 23.05 -42.10 -12.09
CA PHE A 28 21.86 -42.38 -12.92
C PHE A 28 20.53 -42.11 -12.20
N SER A 29 20.51 -42.07 -10.87
CA SER A 29 19.33 -41.66 -10.07
C SER A 29 19.14 -40.13 -10.00
N THR A 30 19.92 -39.36 -10.75
CA THR A 30 19.99 -37.89 -10.72
C THR A 30 18.86 -37.17 -11.47
N SER A 31 17.81 -37.88 -11.92
CA SER A 31 16.75 -37.27 -12.73
C SER A 31 15.88 -36.28 -11.95
N LYS A 32 15.80 -36.43 -10.63
CA LYS A 32 15.10 -35.48 -9.75
C LYS A 32 16.04 -35.06 -8.63
N ARG A 33 16.24 -33.74 -8.46
CA ARG A 33 17.04 -33.17 -7.37
C ARG A 33 16.64 -33.74 -5.99
N SER A 34 15.37 -34.10 -5.80
CA SER A 34 14.86 -34.78 -4.60
C SER A 34 15.54 -36.12 -4.28
N ASP A 35 15.93 -36.86 -5.31
CA ASP A 35 16.44 -38.23 -5.16
C ASP A 35 17.93 -38.21 -4.78
N LEU A 36 18.64 -37.15 -5.16
CA LEU A 36 20.00 -36.86 -4.67
C LEU A 36 20.02 -36.56 -3.18
N TYR A 37 19.09 -35.73 -2.67
CA TYR A 37 18.98 -35.48 -1.23
C TYR A 37 18.66 -36.75 -0.45
N ALA A 38 17.72 -37.57 -0.94
CA ALA A 38 17.37 -38.85 -0.35
C ALA A 38 18.56 -39.84 -0.35
N ALA A 39 19.36 -39.85 -1.42
CA ALA A 39 20.52 -40.73 -1.55
C ALA A 39 21.72 -40.32 -0.68
N VAL A 40 21.82 -39.03 -0.30
CA VAL A 40 22.82 -38.50 0.65
C VAL A 40 22.33 -38.59 2.11
N GLY A 41 21.14 -39.16 2.36
CA GLY A 41 20.57 -39.30 3.71
C GLY A 41 19.92 -38.02 4.25
N LEU A 42 19.91 -36.95 3.46
CA LEU A 42 19.15 -35.73 3.73
C LEU A 42 17.68 -35.99 3.36
N ARG A 43 16.94 -36.67 4.26
CA ARG A 43 15.49 -36.81 4.09
C ARG A 43 14.88 -35.41 4.04
N PRO A 44 14.07 -35.08 3.01
CA PRO A 44 13.38 -33.79 2.96
C PRO A 44 12.58 -33.65 4.24
N ARG A 45 12.89 -32.62 5.03
CA ARG A 45 12.23 -32.43 6.32
C ARG A 45 10.78 -32.10 6.01
N LEU A 46 9.83 -32.60 6.80
CA LEU A 46 8.42 -32.23 6.65
C LEU A 46 8.26 -30.70 6.62
N MET A 47 9.13 -29.99 7.35
CA MET A 47 9.22 -28.54 7.34
C MET A 47 9.47 -27.93 5.95
N ASP A 48 10.25 -28.53 5.05
CA ASP A 48 10.54 -27.92 3.73
C ASP A 48 9.28 -27.82 2.87
N ARG A 49 8.40 -28.84 2.96
CA ARG A 49 7.10 -28.82 2.27
C ARG A 49 6.17 -27.80 2.89
N VAL A 50 6.15 -27.70 4.22
CA VAL A 50 5.35 -26.70 4.95
C VAL A 50 5.82 -25.29 4.61
N PHE A 51 7.13 -25.03 4.61
CA PHE A 51 7.71 -23.73 4.23
C PHE A 51 7.37 -23.36 2.79
N LYS A 52 7.50 -24.29 1.85
CA LYS A 52 7.14 -24.02 0.44
C LYS A 52 5.64 -23.74 0.29
N ALA A 53 4.78 -24.53 0.95
CA ALA A 53 3.34 -24.31 0.92
C ALA A 53 2.96 -22.97 1.55
N ALA A 54 3.54 -22.64 2.71
CA ALA A 54 3.35 -21.36 3.39
C ALA A 54 3.83 -20.18 2.53
N PHE A 55 4.97 -20.30 1.86
CA PHE A 55 5.48 -19.28 0.95
C PHE A 55 4.57 -19.05 -0.25
N ILE A 56 4.05 -20.13 -0.86
CA ILE A 56 3.10 -20.03 -1.96
C ILE A 56 1.78 -19.42 -1.47
N ALA A 57 1.27 -19.88 -0.33
CA ALA A 57 0.06 -19.32 0.27
C ALA A 57 0.23 -17.83 0.58
N ALA A 58 1.33 -17.44 1.21
CA ALA A 58 1.67 -16.04 1.47
C ALA A 58 1.75 -15.23 0.18
N THR A 59 2.38 -15.77 -0.87
CA THR A 59 2.45 -15.12 -2.20
C THR A 59 1.05 -14.90 -2.76
N ILE A 60 0.17 -15.90 -2.72
CA ILE A 60 -1.20 -15.78 -3.23
C ILE A 60 -1.97 -14.73 -2.41
N PHE A 61 -1.95 -14.82 -1.09
CA PHE A 61 -2.73 -13.94 -0.21
C PHE A 61 -2.21 -12.50 -0.17
N LEU A 62 -0.91 -12.28 -0.22
CA LEU A 62 -0.31 -10.94 -0.10
C LEU A 62 -0.08 -10.24 -1.43
N LEU A 63 -0.03 -10.97 -2.55
CA LEU A 63 0.20 -10.39 -3.86
C LEU A 63 -1.00 -10.59 -4.78
N ILE A 64 -1.39 -11.83 -5.03
CA ILE A 64 -2.39 -12.13 -6.07
C ILE A 64 -3.79 -11.67 -5.66
N VAL A 65 -4.20 -11.98 -4.43
CA VAL A 65 -5.51 -11.58 -3.89
C VAL A 65 -5.70 -10.05 -3.92
N PRO A 66 -4.81 -9.21 -3.36
CA PRO A 66 -5.00 -7.76 -3.39
C PRO A 66 -4.94 -7.17 -4.80
N ILE A 67 -4.15 -7.74 -5.72
CA ILE A 67 -4.16 -7.32 -7.13
C ILE A 67 -5.52 -7.58 -7.76
N ILE A 68 -6.02 -8.81 -7.68
CA ILE A 68 -7.32 -9.17 -8.28
C ILE A 68 -8.44 -8.36 -7.63
N ALA A 69 -8.43 -8.21 -6.31
CA ALA A 69 -9.41 -7.40 -5.59
C ALA A 69 -9.37 -5.94 -6.06
N SER A 70 -8.18 -5.34 -6.21
CA SER A 70 -8.03 -3.97 -6.71
C SER A 70 -8.51 -3.84 -8.14
N THR A 71 -8.15 -4.76 -9.03
CA THR A 71 -8.60 -4.75 -10.43
C THR A 71 -10.12 -4.86 -10.55
N LEU A 72 -10.74 -5.75 -9.78
CA LEU A 72 -12.20 -5.88 -9.78
C LEU A 72 -12.88 -4.63 -9.21
N TYR A 73 -12.33 -4.08 -8.12
CA TYR A 73 -12.87 -2.88 -7.49
C TYR A 73 -12.78 -1.68 -8.43
N PHE A 74 -11.57 -1.31 -8.86
CA PHE A 74 -11.36 -0.12 -9.70
C PHE A 74 -11.87 -0.30 -11.14
N GLY A 75 -12.00 -1.53 -11.63
CA GLY A 75 -12.47 -1.79 -12.99
C GLY A 75 -13.99 -1.87 -13.14
N LEU A 76 -14.72 -2.31 -12.11
CA LEU A 76 -16.16 -2.59 -12.21
C LEU A 76 -17.04 -1.88 -11.18
N ILE A 77 -16.48 -1.48 -10.03
CA ILE A 77 -17.26 -1.01 -8.87
C ILE A 77 -17.01 0.46 -8.57
N ALA A 78 -15.75 0.91 -8.67
CA ALA A 78 -15.37 2.28 -8.35
C ALA A 78 -16.11 3.27 -9.24
N SER A 79 -16.62 4.33 -8.61
CA SER A 79 -17.30 5.41 -9.31
C SER A 79 -16.29 6.42 -9.86
N ASP A 80 -16.61 7.03 -11.02
CA ASP A 80 -15.79 8.10 -11.61
C ASP A 80 -15.77 9.32 -10.69
N GLN A 81 -14.57 9.80 -10.35
CA GLN A 81 -14.38 10.99 -9.52
C GLN A 81 -13.77 12.10 -10.38
N PHE A 82 -14.39 13.28 -10.34
CA PHE A 82 -13.97 14.47 -11.09
C PHE A 82 -13.54 15.57 -10.12
N GLU A 83 -12.41 16.21 -10.42
CA GLU A 83 -11.85 17.30 -9.61
C GLU A 83 -12.11 18.66 -10.27
N SER A 84 -12.55 19.64 -9.47
CA SER A 84 -12.72 21.03 -9.89
C SER A 84 -11.79 21.92 -9.06
N GLU A 85 -10.87 22.64 -9.71
CA GLU A 85 -10.00 23.61 -9.03
C GLU A 85 -10.60 25.02 -9.11
N THR A 86 -10.55 25.77 -8.01
CA THR A 86 -10.87 27.21 -7.99
C THR A 86 -9.80 27.97 -7.22
N ARG A 87 -9.37 29.12 -7.75
CA ARG A 87 -8.32 29.96 -7.17
C ARG A 87 -8.86 31.32 -6.77
N PHE A 88 -8.55 31.76 -5.56
CA PHE A 88 -8.95 33.06 -5.01
C PHE A 88 -7.74 33.84 -4.51
N THR A 89 -7.82 35.16 -4.52
CA THR A 89 -6.80 36.04 -3.92
C THR A 89 -7.40 36.75 -2.72
N VAL A 90 -6.82 36.54 -1.54
CA VAL A 90 -7.20 37.24 -0.31
C VAL A 90 -6.51 38.61 -0.27
N ARG A 91 -7.24 39.65 0.10
CA ARG A 91 -6.71 41.00 0.26
C ARG A 91 -7.04 41.50 1.67
N PRO A 92 -6.08 42.09 2.40
CA PRO A 92 -6.36 42.67 3.71
C PRO A 92 -7.42 43.77 3.58
N SER A 93 -8.37 43.78 4.50
CA SER A 93 -9.47 44.77 4.50
C SER A 93 -9.11 46.08 5.19
N SER A 94 -7.89 46.26 5.70
CA SER A 94 -7.49 47.48 6.42
C SER A 94 -7.45 48.67 5.44
N PRO A 95 -8.37 49.65 5.57
CA PRO A 95 -8.27 50.89 4.82
C PRO A 95 -7.20 51.74 5.50
N ALA A 96 -6.25 52.26 4.73
CA ALA A 96 -5.37 53.33 5.16
C ALA A 96 -6.18 54.64 5.38
N LEU A 97 -7.00 54.68 6.43
CA LEU A 97 -7.77 55.84 6.83
C LEU A 97 -7.00 56.59 7.93
N GLY A 98 -6.26 57.62 7.49
CA GLY A 98 -5.86 58.75 8.33
C GLY A 98 -4.66 58.52 9.27
N ASN A 99 -3.60 59.32 9.07
CA ASN A 99 -2.46 59.57 9.97
C ASN A 99 -1.53 58.42 10.41
N ASP A 100 -1.89 57.14 10.25
CA ASP A 100 -1.06 56.01 10.74
C ASP A 100 -0.08 55.41 9.70
N GLN A 101 0.32 56.21 8.71
CA GLN A 101 1.24 55.78 7.66
C GLN A 101 2.65 55.46 8.18
N ILE A 102 3.05 55.99 9.35
CA ILE A 102 4.35 55.72 9.95
C ILE A 102 4.31 54.41 10.78
N GLY A 103 3.16 54.05 11.36
CA GLY A 103 2.96 52.77 12.07
C GLY A 103 2.87 51.56 11.14
N ASN A 104 2.28 51.73 9.96
CA ASN A 104 2.16 50.66 8.94
C ASN A 104 3.48 50.32 8.23
N VAL A 105 4.52 51.16 8.34
CA VAL A 105 5.89 50.79 7.92
C VAL A 105 6.57 49.90 8.96
N ALA A 106 6.14 50.00 10.23
CA ALA A 106 6.62 49.16 11.33
C ALA A 106 5.84 47.84 11.48
N GLY A 107 4.59 47.79 11.00
CA GLY A 107 3.74 46.59 10.97
C GLY A 107 3.90 45.83 9.66
N MET A 108 4.55 44.67 9.70
CA MET A 108 4.85 43.82 8.54
C MET A 108 3.59 43.47 7.72
N PRO A 109 3.38 44.02 6.50
CA PRO A 109 2.18 43.80 5.69
C PRO A 109 1.93 42.33 5.31
N GLY A 110 2.99 41.51 5.33
CA GLY A 110 2.89 40.07 5.08
C GLY A 110 2.22 39.28 6.21
N VAL A 111 2.19 39.80 7.44
CA VAL A 111 1.61 39.11 8.60
C VAL A 111 0.09 39.14 8.54
N GLU A 112 -0.51 40.29 8.22
CA GLU A 112 -1.98 40.42 8.08
C GLU A 112 -2.51 39.56 6.93
N LEU A 113 -1.84 39.57 5.76
CA LEU A 113 -2.24 38.74 4.63
C LEU A 113 -2.17 37.23 4.95
N TYR A 114 -1.12 36.81 5.66
CA TYR A 114 -0.98 35.42 6.09
C TYR A 114 -2.10 35.03 7.08
N GLN A 115 -2.41 35.90 8.04
CA GLN A 115 -3.50 35.68 8.99
C GLN A 115 -4.86 35.56 8.30
N ASP A 116 -5.19 36.48 7.40
CA ASP A 116 -6.46 36.46 6.66
C ASP A 116 -6.58 35.19 5.80
N THR A 117 -5.50 34.80 5.13
CA THR A 117 -5.45 33.56 4.35
C THR A 117 -5.68 32.34 5.26
N GLN A 118 -5.02 32.30 6.42
CA GLN A 118 -5.19 31.22 7.38
C GLN A 118 -6.62 31.14 7.94
N ILE A 119 -7.27 32.28 8.19
CA ILE A 119 -8.67 32.33 8.64
C ILE A 119 -9.58 31.70 7.59
N VAL A 120 -9.40 32.04 6.30
CA VAL A 120 -10.19 31.46 5.21
C VAL A 120 -9.96 29.95 5.10
N MET A 121 -8.71 29.49 5.16
CA MET A 121 -8.40 28.06 5.13
C MET A 121 -9.04 27.31 6.31
N ASN A 122 -8.95 27.87 7.51
CA ASN A 122 -9.56 27.28 8.70
C ASN A 122 -11.08 27.24 8.57
N PHE A 123 -11.70 28.28 8.00
CA PHE A 123 -13.14 28.32 7.75
C PHE A 123 -13.59 27.22 6.78
N ILE A 124 -12.89 27.02 5.66
CA ILE A 124 -13.23 25.98 4.67
C ILE A 124 -13.15 24.56 5.27
N SER A 125 -12.27 24.33 6.24
CA SER A 125 -12.14 23.03 6.91
C SER A 125 -12.97 22.91 8.20
N SER A 126 -13.72 23.96 8.56
CA SER A 126 -14.51 24.02 9.81
C SER A 126 -15.90 23.41 9.63
N ARG A 127 -16.60 23.15 10.75
CA ARG A 127 -18.00 22.71 10.73
C ARG A 127 -18.94 23.78 10.14
N GLU A 128 -18.61 25.05 10.31
CA GLU A 128 -19.42 26.19 9.86
C GLU A 128 -19.65 26.18 8.34
N ILE A 129 -18.68 25.68 7.56
CA ILE A 129 -18.83 25.57 6.10
C ILE A 129 -19.98 24.65 5.71
N ILE A 130 -20.22 23.59 6.48
CA ILE A 130 -21.27 22.60 6.24
C ILE A 130 -22.63 23.27 6.45
N ASP A 131 -22.78 24.06 7.52
CA ASP A 131 -24.02 24.78 7.81
C ASP A 131 -24.35 25.84 6.75
N VAL A 132 -23.32 26.48 6.17
CA VAL A 132 -23.48 27.40 5.05
C VAL A 132 -23.85 26.66 3.76
N LEU A 133 -23.18 25.54 3.46
CA LEU A 133 -23.40 24.77 2.24
C LEU A 133 -24.74 24.03 2.24
N LYS A 134 -25.20 23.48 3.37
CA LYS A 134 -26.50 22.79 3.50
C LYS A 134 -27.67 23.67 3.08
N LYS A 135 -27.53 25.00 3.18
CA LYS A 135 -28.56 25.96 2.74
C LYS A 135 -28.61 26.16 1.22
N ARG A 136 -27.59 25.67 0.48
CA ARG A 136 -27.40 25.89 -0.95
C ARG A 136 -27.39 24.60 -1.77
N VAL A 137 -26.95 23.49 -1.18
CA VAL A 137 -26.77 22.20 -1.84
C VAL A 137 -27.24 21.04 -0.97
N ASP A 138 -27.78 20.02 -1.62
CA ASP A 138 -28.15 18.75 -0.99
C ASP A 138 -26.99 17.75 -1.08
N PHE A 139 -26.30 17.54 0.04
CA PHE A 139 -25.17 16.61 0.12
C PHE A 139 -25.55 15.16 -0.14
N HIS A 140 -26.75 14.72 0.24
CA HIS A 140 -27.17 13.34 0.01
C HIS A 140 -27.48 13.09 -1.46
N ALA A 141 -28.08 14.08 -2.14
CA ALA A 141 -28.31 14.00 -3.58
C ALA A 141 -26.99 13.92 -4.36
N LEU A 142 -25.95 14.65 -3.93
CA LEU A 142 -24.66 14.71 -4.60
C LEU A 142 -23.76 13.50 -4.28
N PHE A 143 -23.63 13.14 -3.01
CA PHE A 143 -22.64 12.15 -2.54
C PHE A 143 -23.25 10.83 -2.05
N GLY A 144 -24.57 10.77 -1.86
CA GLY A 144 -25.30 9.59 -1.38
C GLY A 144 -25.98 8.77 -2.47
N GLY A 145 -25.88 9.19 -3.74
CA GLY A 145 -26.56 8.56 -4.87
C GLY A 145 -26.17 7.09 -5.10
N PRO A 146 -27.04 6.29 -5.75
CA PRO A 146 -26.78 4.87 -6.01
C PRO A 146 -25.58 4.63 -6.94
N ASN A 147 -25.20 5.64 -7.73
CA ASN A 147 -24.07 5.59 -8.67
C ASN A 147 -22.71 5.79 -7.98
N VAL A 148 -22.68 6.22 -6.72
CA VAL A 148 -21.43 6.40 -5.96
C VAL A 148 -21.04 5.08 -5.32
N ASP A 149 -19.79 4.66 -5.46
CA ASP A 149 -19.30 3.41 -4.85
C ASP A 149 -19.34 3.46 -3.31
N TRP A 150 -19.36 2.30 -2.65
CA TRP A 150 -19.53 2.23 -1.20
C TRP A 150 -18.40 2.88 -0.39
N VAL A 151 -17.20 3.06 -0.97
CA VAL A 151 -16.05 3.67 -0.26
C VAL A 151 -16.18 5.19 -0.29
N ALA A 152 -16.58 5.74 -1.43
CA ALA A 152 -16.76 7.17 -1.61
C ALA A 152 -18.11 7.67 -1.07
N ARG A 153 -19.17 6.83 -1.05
CA ARG A 153 -20.55 7.23 -0.75
C ARG A 153 -20.74 7.82 0.64
N LEU A 154 -21.56 8.87 0.73
CA LEU A 154 -22.08 9.40 1.97
C LEU A 154 -23.24 8.52 2.50
N PRO A 155 -23.17 7.99 3.73
CA PRO A 155 -24.26 7.21 4.32
C PRO A 155 -25.58 8.00 4.36
N SER A 156 -26.71 7.31 4.22
CA SER A 156 -28.05 7.95 4.25
C SER A 156 -28.41 8.52 5.62
N ASP A 157 -27.82 7.99 6.68
CA ASP A 157 -27.98 8.35 8.09
C ASP A 157 -26.79 9.13 8.64
N ALA A 158 -25.99 9.76 7.75
CA ALA A 158 -24.79 10.47 8.13
C ALA A 158 -25.07 11.62 9.12
N THR A 159 -24.31 11.67 10.20
CA THR A 159 -24.34 12.77 11.18
C THR A 159 -23.64 14.01 10.61
N GLU A 160 -23.80 15.17 11.25
CA GLU A 160 -23.08 16.40 10.84
C GLU A 160 -21.55 16.23 10.90
N GLU A 161 -21.06 15.48 11.88
CA GLU A 161 -19.65 15.12 12.01
C GLU A 161 -19.18 14.23 10.85
N ASP A 162 -20.04 13.32 10.37
CA ASP A 162 -19.72 12.47 9.22
C ASP A 162 -19.75 13.25 7.91
N LEU A 163 -20.65 14.23 7.76
CA LEU A 163 -20.62 15.18 6.64
C LEU A 163 -19.32 15.98 6.63
N LEU A 164 -18.90 16.51 7.79
CA LEU A 164 -17.63 17.25 7.90
C LEU A 164 -16.43 16.36 7.57
N ARG A 165 -16.43 15.12 8.06
CA ARG A 165 -15.38 14.13 7.75
C ARG A 165 -15.32 13.82 6.26
N HIS A 166 -16.49 13.67 5.62
CA HIS A 166 -16.59 13.44 4.18
C HIS A 166 -16.09 14.65 3.39
N TRP A 167 -16.50 15.87 3.78
CA TRP A 167 -16.05 17.12 3.17
C TRP A 167 -14.53 17.27 3.22
N ASN A 168 -13.92 17.08 4.40
CA ASN A 168 -12.47 17.17 4.58
C ASN A 168 -11.68 16.07 3.84
N ARG A 169 -12.35 14.99 3.41
CA ARG A 169 -11.75 13.96 2.55
C ARG A 169 -11.83 14.33 1.06
N MET A 170 -12.87 15.05 0.66
CA MET A 170 -13.12 15.42 -0.75
C MET A 170 -12.53 16.78 -1.13
N VAL A 171 -12.28 17.66 -0.16
CA VAL A 171 -11.82 19.04 -0.41
C VAL A 171 -10.42 19.24 0.15
N SER A 172 -9.53 19.72 -0.70
CA SER A 172 -8.18 20.13 -0.33
C SER A 172 -8.00 21.62 -0.56
N VAL A 173 -7.35 22.30 0.39
CA VAL A 173 -7.03 23.73 0.29
C VAL A 173 -5.53 23.88 0.47
N SER A 174 -4.89 24.58 -0.47
CA SER A 174 -3.46 24.87 -0.41
C SER A 174 -3.20 26.32 -0.84
N VAL A 175 -2.13 26.89 -0.29
CA VAL A 175 -1.62 28.19 -0.72
C VAL A 175 -0.47 27.91 -1.69
N THR A 176 -0.58 28.44 -2.90
CA THR A 176 0.49 28.46 -3.90
C THR A 176 1.24 29.77 -3.85
#